data_AF-A0A1H4SWN1-F1
#
_entry.id   AF-A0A1H4SWN1-F1
#
_cell.length_a   1.000
_cell.length_b   1.000
_cell.length_c   1.000
_cell.angle_alpha   90.00
_cell.angle_beta   90.00
_cell.angle_gamma   90.00
#
_symmetry.space_group_name_H-M   'P 1'
#
loop_
_entity.id
_entity.type
_entity.pdbx_description
1 polymer ?
#
loop_
_entity_poly.entity_id
_entity_poly.type
_entity_poly.pdbx_seq_one_letter_code
_entity_poly.pdbx_strand_id
1 'polypeptide(L)' 'MNAPWRHIATFCGQCNCGCPELHVADDAPAERRIVITDDFGQKIEMSVEQLEVLVADIKAGVLDQLLAPA' A
#
# COMPACT_ATOMS: atom_id res chain seq x y z
N MET A 1 -12.56 -5.85 -17.32
CA MET A 1 -11.79 -4.68 -17.77
C MET A 1 -11.25 -4.05 -16.50
N ASN A 2 -9.97 -4.26 -16.19
CA ASN A 2 -9.37 -3.72 -14.97
C ASN A 2 -9.44 -2.20 -15.06
N ALA A 3 -10.15 -1.56 -14.14
CA ALA A 3 -10.09 -0.12 -14.04
C ALA A 3 -8.64 0.30 -13.80
N PRO A 4 -8.16 1.37 -14.45
CA PRO A 4 -6.78 1.78 -14.34
C PRO A 4 -6.55 2.30 -12.92
N TRP A 5 -6.07 1.42 -12.05
CA TRP A 5 -5.56 1.82 -10.75
C TRP A 5 -4.43 2.81 -10.96
N ARG A 6 -4.59 3.99 -10.36
CA ARG A 6 -3.59 5.05 -10.45
C ARG A 6 -2.46 4.74 -9.48
N HIS A 7 -1.27 4.49 -10.03
CA HIS A 7 -0.06 4.19 -9.27
C HIS A 7 0.38 5.38 -8.39
N ILE A 8 0.84 5.09 -7.19
CA ILE A 8 1.33 6.08 -6.21
C ILE A 8 2.77 5.81 -5.77
N ALA A 9 3.10 4.56 -5.44
CA ALA A 9 4.43 4.19 -4.96
C ALA A 9 4.76 2.72 -5.26
N THR A 10 6.06 2.44 -5.39
CA THR A 10 6.63 1.09 -5.47
C THR A 10 7.52 0.83 -4.27
N PHE A 11 7.37 -0.33 -3.63
CA PHE A 11 8.14 -0.75 -2.46
C PHE A 11 9.21 -1.79 -2.85
N CYS A 12 10.19 -1.40 -3.66
CA CYS A 12 11.30 -2.29 -4.04
C CYS A 12 12.54 -2.12 -3.14
N GLY A 13 13.22 -3.23 -2.87
CA GLY A 13 14.62 -3.23 -2.42
C GLY A 13 15.60 -3.17 -3.59
N GLN A 14 16.65 -3.99 -3.56
CA GLN A 14 17.67 -4.02 -4.61
C GLN A 14 17.28 -4.79 -5.88
N CYS A 15 16.19 -5.56 -5.87
CA CYS A 15 15.68 -6.29 -7.05
C CYS A 15 14.37 -5.66 -7.56
N ASN A 16 14.19 -5.67 -8.89
CA ASN A 16 12.97 -5.23 -9.58
C ASN A 16 12.13 -6.42 -10.09
N CYS A 17 12.20 -7.57 -9.41
CA CYS A 17 11.62 -8.84 -9.86
C CYS A 17 10.11 -9.00 -9.60
N GLY A 18 9.38 -7.89 -9.47
CA GLY A 18 8.03 -7.82 -8.92
C GLY A 18 8.12 -7.17 -7.55
N CYS A 19 7.43 -6.04 -7.36
CA CYS A 19 7.48 -5.28 -6.12
C CYS A 19 6.07 -5.00 -5.64
N PRO A 20 5.88 -4.92 -4.32
CA PRO A 20 4.65 -4.40 -3.77
C PRO A 20 4.43 -2.96 -4.25
N GLU A 21 3.18 -2.59 -4.55
CA GLU A 21 2.82 -1.27 -5.04
C GLU A 21 1.62 -0.70 -4.28
N LEU A 22 1.54 0.63 -4.22
CA LEU A 22 0.39 1.36 -3.72
C LEU A 22 -0.34 2.02 -4.89
N HIS A 23 -1.65 1.84 -4.95
CA HIS A 23 -2.52 2.45 -5.96
C HIS A 23 -3.80 3.04 -5.38
N VAL A 24 -4.45 3.88 -6.19
CA VAL A 24 -5.83 4.35 -5.98
C VAL A 24 -6.74 3.73 -7.05
N ALA A 25 -7.75 2.99 -6.60
CA ALA A 25 -8.83 2.46 -7.43
C ALA A 25 -9.97 3.49 -7.49
N ASP A 26 -9.86 4.47 -8.39
CA ASP A 26 -10.78 5.63 -8.43
C ASP A 26 -12.27 5.23 -8.64
N ASP A 27 -12.53 4.06 -9.20
CA ASP A 27 -13.87 3.51 -9.44
C ASP A 27 -14.39 2.59 -8.32
N ALA A 28 -13.57 2.26 -7.33
CA ALA A 28 -13.94 1.40 -6.22
C ALA A 28 -14.82 2.16 -5.18
N PRO A 29 -15.64 1.41 -4.40
CA PRO A 29 -16.29 1.95 -3.21
C PRO A 29 -15.29 2.62 -2.27
N ALA A 30 -15.75 3.61 -1.52
CA ALA A 30 -14.87 4.44 -0.68
C ALA A 30 -14.09 3.61 0.36
N GLU A 31 -14.66 2.49 0.79
CA GLU A 31 -14.11 1.56 1.78
C GLU A 31 -12.98 0.69 1.21
N ARG A 32 -12.76 0.67 -0.10
CA ARG A 32 -11.79 -0.19 -0.80
C ARG A 32 -10.96 0.55 -1.85
N ARG A 33 -10.89 1.88 -1.74
CA ARG A 33 -10.30 2.76 -2.76
C ARG A 33 -8.77 2.74 -2.78
N ILE A 34 -8.13 2.45 -1.65
CA ILE A 34 -6.68 2.35 -1.54
C ILE A 34 -6.30 0.89 -1.66
N VAL A 35 -5.37 0.57 -2.55
CA VAL A 35 -4.95 -0.81 -2.81
C VAL A 35 -3.44 -0.93 -2.68
N ILE A 36 -2.99 -1.83 -1.81
CA ILE A 36 -1.60 -2.29 -1.78
C ILE A 36 -1.55 -3.69 -2.41
N THR A 37 -0.69 -3.89 -3.39
CA THR A 37 -0.45 -5.21 -4.01
C THR A 37 0.88 -5.78 -3.53
N ASP A 38 1.04 -7.09 -3.56
CA ASP A 38 2.34 -7.76 -3.47
C ASP A 38 2.76 -8.37 -4.82
N ASP A 39 3.95 -8.95 -4.85
CA ASP A 39 4.53 -9.62 -6.01
C ASP A 39 3.98 -11.04 -6.26
N PHE A 40 3.16 -11.56 -5.36
CA PHE A 40 2.51 -12.87 -5.46
C PHE A 40 1.02 -12.78 -5.87
N GLY A 41 0.51 -11.58 -6.12
CA GLY A 41 -0.86 -11.33 -6.56
C GLY A 41 -1.88 -11.16 -5.42
N GLN A 42 -1.42 -11.04 -4.18
CA GLN A 42 -2.25 -10.64 -3.05
C GLN A 42 -2.49 -9.13 -3.08
N LYS A 43 -3.56 -8.71 -2.40
CA LYS A 43 -3.85 -7.29 -2.22
C LYS A 43 -4.51 -7.00 -0.89
N ILE A 44 -4.24 -5.81 -0.37
CA ILE A 44 -4.93 -5.21 0.77
C ILE A 44 -5.73 -4.03 0.22
N GLU A 45 -7.03 -4.03 0.45
CA GLU A 45 -7.92 -2.93 0.11
C GLU A 45 -8.33 -2.20 1.39
N MET A 46 -8.28 -0.87 1.38
CA MET A 46 -8.64 -0.05 2.52
C MET A 46 -9.29 1.27 2.08
N SER A 47 -9.94 1.95 3.02
CA SER A 47 -10.45 3.30 2.79
C SER A 47 -9.33 4.33 2.84
N VAL A 48 -9.62 5.56 2.40
CA VAL A 48 -8.71 6.70 2.57
C VAL A 48 -8.48 7.03 4.04
N GLU A 49 -9.50 6.88 4.88
CA GLU A 49 -9.42 7.13 6.33
C GLU A 49 -8.49 6.12 7.02
N GLN A 50 -8.52 4.85 6.59
CA GLN A 50 -7.59 3.84 7.09
C GLN A 50 -6.15 4.11 6.65
N LEU A 51 -5.94 4.61 5.42
CA LEU A 51 -4.62 5.07 4.98
C LEU A 51 -4.12 6.25 5.80
N GLU A 52 -4.99 7.18 6.21
CA GLU A 52 -4.63 8.31 7.07
C GLU A 52 -4.09 7.83 8.43
N VAL A 53 -4.74 6.83 9.04
CA VAL A 53 -4.26 6.20 10.28
C VAL A 53 -2.89 5.55 10.08
N LEU A 54 -2.72 4.76 9.00
CA LEU A 54 -1.41 4.15 8.69
C LEU A 54 -0.31 5.21 8.52
N VAL A 55 -0.60 6.31 7.82
CA VAL A 55 0.35 7.41 7.64
C VAL A 55 0.67 8.09 8.98
N ALA A 56 -0.30 8.24 9.87
CA ALA A 56 -0.06 8.80 11.20
C ALA A 56 0.86 7.90 12.03
N ASP A 57 0.65 6.59 12.04
CA ASP A 57 1.48 5.60 12.74
C ASP A 57 2.92 5.58 12.20
N ILE A 58 3.08 5.64 10.87
CA ILE A 58 4.40 5.76 10.23
C ILE A 58 5.10 7.04 10.68
N LYS A 59 4.42 8.19 10.64
CA LYS A 59 5.00 9.48 11.06
C LYS A 59 5.34 9.52 12.55
N ALA A 60 4.62 8.78 13.38
CA ALA A 60 4.89 8.63 14.80
C ALA A 60 6.03 7.65 15.11
N GLY A 61 6.61 6.99 14.09
CA GLY A 61 7.68 6.01 14.25
C GLY A 61 7.19 4.65 14.79
N VAL A 62 5.87 4.40 14.80
CA VAL A 62 5.31 3.16 15.33
C VAL A 62 5.81 1.94 14.57
N LEU A 63 6.11 2.07 13.28
CA LEU A 63 6.58 0.95 12.47
C LEU A 63 8.10 0.78 12.52
N ASP A 64 8.87 1.74 13.06
CA ASP A 64 10.34 1.65 13.13
C ASP A 64 10.78 0.47 14.01
N GLN A 65 9.97 0.12 15.01
CA GLN A 65 10.20 -1.05 15.86
C GLN A 65 10.19 -2.39 15.09
N LEU A 66 9.59 -2.44 13.90
CA LEU A 66 9.62 -3.62 13.02
C LEU A 66 10.94 -3.75 12.23
N LEU A 67 11.73 -2.67 12.17
CA LEU A 67 13.01 -2.62 11.45
C LEU A 67 14.21 -2.88 12.36
N ALA A 68 14.01 -2.91 13.68
CA ALA A 68 15.04 -3.28 14.62
C ALA A 68 15.43 -4.76 14.44
N PRO A 69 16.73 -5.11 14.46
CA PRO A 69 17.13 -6.50 14.44
C PRO A 69 16.53 -7.24 15.65
N ALA A 70 16.03 -8.45 15.40
CA ALA A 70 15.52 -9.34 16.44
C ALA A 70 16.61 -9.80 17.41
#